data_AF-A0A9E3FFS4-F1
#
_entry.id   AF-A0A9E3FFS4-F1
#
_cell.length_a   1.000
_cell.length_b   1.000
_cell.length_c   1.000
_cell.angle_alpha   90.00
_cell.angle_beta   90.00
_cell.angle_gamma   90.00
#
_symmetry.space_group_name_H-M   'P 1'
#
loop_
_entity.id
_entity.type
_entity.pdbx_description
1 polymer ?
#
loop_
_entity_poly.entity_id
_entity_poly.type
_entity_poly.pdbx_seq_one_letter_code
_entity_poly.pdbx_strand_id
1 'polypeptide(L)'
;MKTKGSSFLTLALLILTGICLQTAAAQFPKIPKIGKPKPTPTPESQPSATPDNTSTRPAAQPAAAPATQPAARADGPTIAKDSVQLTAFTYSSYKGSYDTFSWAPLISYRVNGPIPSGGQLYVEYTVPGSPAVRFDCSTEETPADRWWKTTCGGRDGVPEEKGTTYTGPFSFAIKMRNELAGTDTTIFTGKAKVAKVHSNEIKTGKFANHFVYYVDDDWNLPIGYVYYTADDLQGWKRPILNVAFWVRGEAYKLDPHLFYQGKEVGRMMYEGEQVGKASCESDVENNTTNFVDEKDAPQKAKWARVVCSFTNVRAWDRSGEEPGMFGPLYQMDKNPGEYELKVLWNNKLARSVKFNVPAGGKLDTSLAASNKLGTDRLIVPVTIIGDQDGTWDKAAWKEAFYGNPLAGFTPAP
;
A
#
# COMPACT_ATOMS: atom_id res chain seq x y z
N MET A 1 70.02 -0.04 -26.23
CA MET A 1 69.10 -0.56 -27.26
C MET A 1 68.14 0.59 -27.59
N LYS A 2 68.41 1.52 -28.51
CA LYS A 2 68.24 1.50 -29.99
C LYS A 2 67.06 0.68 -30.54
N THR A 3 65.97 1.39 -30.88
CA THR A 3 65.18 1.42 -32.15
C THR A 3 63.92 2.28 -31.86
N LYS A 4 63.68 3.51 -32.35
CA LYS A 4 63.53 4.13 -33.69
C LYS A 4 62.37 3.60 -34.57
N GLY A 5 61.50 4.53 -35.00
CA GLY A 5 60.52 4.47 -36.12
C GLY A 5 59.13 4.98 -35.69
N SER A 6 58.67 6.23 -35.91
CA SER A 6 58.30 6.93 -37.17
C SER A 6 57.31 6.11 -38.02
N SER A 7 56.22 6.60 -38.62
CA SER A 7 55.76 7.95 -38.98
C SER A 7 54.33 7.82 -39.57
N PHE A 8 53.53 8.90 -39.47
CA PHE A 8 52.50 9.39 -40.42
C PHE A 8 51.70 8.42 -41.32
N LEU A 9 50.36 8.51 -41.26
CA LEU A 9 49.57 8.77 -42.47
C LEU A 9 48.19 9.40 -42.16
N THR A 10 48.01 10.58 -42.72
CA THR A 10 46.78 11.36 -42.84
C THR A 10 45.86 10.70 -43.89
N LEU A 11 44.56 10.56 -43.61
CA LEU A 11 43.56 10.54 -44.68
C LEU A 11 42.23 11.13 -44.21
N ALA A 12 41.90 12.27 -44.80
CA ALA A 12 40.60 12.90 -44.74
C ALA A 12 39.64 12.17 -45.70
N LEU A 13 38.40 11.94 -45.27
CA LEU A 13 37.28 11.84 -46.20
C LEU A 13 36.02 12.45 -45.59
N LEU A 14 35.58 13.52 -46.26
CA LEU A 14 34.34 14.25 -46.11
C LEU A 14 33.19 13.41 -46.69
N ILE A 15 32.10 13.20 -45.94
CA ILE A 15 30.77 12.99 -46.54
C ILE A 15 29.76 13.85 -45.77
N LEU A 16 29.27 14.87 -46.47
CA LEU A 16 28.06 15.64 -46.16
C LEU A 16 26.84 14.73 -46.25
N THR A 17 26.01 14.71 -45.21
CA THR A 17 24.55 14.59 -45.35
C THR A 17 23.90 15.52 -44.35
N GLY A 18 23.31 16.59 -44.88
CA GLY A 18 22.52 17.56 -44.12
C GLY A 18 21.18 16.98 -43.70
N ILE A 19 20.80 17.22 -42.45
CA ILE A 19 19.42 17.10 -41.99
C ILE A 19 19.02 18.49 -41.50
N CYS A 20 18.16 19.14 -42.31
CA CYS A 20 17.45 20.35 -41.93
C CYS A 20 16.47 20.03 -40.81
N LEU A 21 16.70 20.54 -39.60
CA LEU A 21 15.67 20.70 -38.59
C LEU A 21 14.94 22.03 -38.83
N GLN A 22 13.73 21.94 -39.38
CA GLN A 22 12.78 23.05 -39.35
C GLN A 22 12.14 23.10 -37.96
N THR A 23 12.40 24.16 -37.21
CA THR A 23 11.67 24.51 -36.00
C THR A 23 10.36 25.20 -36.38
N ALA A 24 9.25 24.46 -36.39
CA ALA A 24 7.92 25.04 -36.44
C ALA A 24 7.54 25.54 -35.04
N ALA A 25 7.62 26.85 -34.83
CA ALA A 25 7.03 27.52 -33.69
C ALA A 25 5.50 27.52 -33.85
N ALA A 26 4.80 26.69 -33.09
CA ALA A 26 3.35 26.72 -33.00
C ALA A 26 2.91 28.02 -32.30
N GLN A 27 2.25 28.91 -33.05
CA GLN A 27 1.53 30.05 -32.49
C GLN A 27 0.29 29.54 -31.76
N PHE A 28 0.26 29.71 -30.43
CA PHE A 28 -0.93 29.46 -29.64
C PHE A 28 -2.06 30.44 -30.03
N PRO A 29 -3.29 29.96 -30.31
CA PRO A 29 -4.43 30.83 -30.54
C PRO A 29 -4.80 31.59 -29.25
N LYS A 30 -5.04 32.90 -29.40
CA LYS A 30 -5.48 33.80 -28.32
C LYS A 30 -6.81 33.32 -27.74
N ILE A 31 -6.82 33.04 -26.43
CA ILE A 31 -8.02 32.74 -25.65
C ILE A 31 -8.91 33.99 -25.63
N PRO A 32 -10.19 33.91 -26.04
CA PRO A 32 -11.15 35.01 -25.91
C PRO A 32 -11.41 35.32 -24.42
N LYS A 33 -11.33 36.60 -24.06
CA LYS A 33 -11.71 37.09 -22.72
C LYS A 33 -13.18 36.77 -22.45
N ILE A 34 -13.45 35.82 -21.56
CA ILE A 34 -14.78 35.59 -21.01
C ILE A 34 -15.12 36.77 -20.09
N GLY A 35 -16.19 37.50 -20.44
CA GLY A 35 -16.71 38.61 -19.65
C GLY A 35 -17.26 38.12 -18.30
N LYS A 36 -16.94 38.86 -17.24
CA LYS A 36 -17.49 38.64 -15.89
C LYS A 36 -19.02 38.71 -15.93
N PRO A 37 -19.75 37.73 -15.39
CA PRO A 37 -21.19 37.84 -15.19
C PRO A 37 -21.49 38.94 -14.16
N LYS A 38 -22.45 39.80 -14.51
CA LYS A 38 -23.03 40.84 -13.65
C LYS A 38 -23.91 40.16 -12.58
N PRO A 39 -23.78 40.52 -11.29
CA PRO A 39 -24.63 39.95 -10.25
C PRO A 39 -26.09 40.40 -10.43
N THR A 40 -26.99 39.42 -10.53
CA THR A 40 -28.44 39.63 -10.49
C THR A 40 -28.91 39.66 -9.04
N PRO A 41 -29.75 40.63 -8.64
CA PRO A 41 -30.18 40.81 -7.25
C PRO A 41 -31.13 39.70 -6.78
N THR A 42 -30.90 39.27 -5.54
CA THR A 42 -31.75 38.38 -4.74
C THR A 42 -33.11 39.02 -4.47
N PRO A 43 -34.24 38.35 -4.78
CA PRO A 43 -35.55 38.78 -4.31
C PRO A 43 -35.77 38.46 -2.84
N GLU A 44 -36.25 39.48 -2.17
CA GLU A 44 -36.71 39.58 -0.78
C GLU A 44 -37.83 38.58 -0.47
N SER A 45 -37.67 37.83 0.62
CA SER A 45 -38.67 36.90 1.14
C SER A 45 -39.75 37.66 1.93
N GLN A 46 -41.01 37.60 1.46
CA GLN A 46 -42.18 37.93 2.27
C GLN A 46 -42.93 36.66 2.73
N PRO A 47 -43.53 36.67 3.93
CA PRO A 47 -44.12 35.50 4.57
C PRO A 47 -45.58 35.33 4.18
N SER A 48 -46.07 34.09 4.09
CA SER A 48 -47.51 33.81 4.19
C SER A 48 -47.82 32.38 4.62
N ALA A 49 -48.47 32.33 5.78
CA ALA A 49 -49.68 31.58 6.13
C ALA A 49 -49.77 30.07 5.84
N THR A 50 -49.85 29.35 6.96
CA THR A 50 -50.52 28.06 7.20
C THR A 50 -51.90 27.98 6.51
N PRO A 51 -52.29 26.79 6.05
CA PRO A 51 -53.48 26.20 6.67
C PRO A 51 -53.31 24.72 7.05
N ASP A 52 -53.95 24.40 8.16
CA ASP A 52 -54.19 23.06 8.68
C ASP A 52 -54.79 22.15 7.62
N ASN A 53 -54.30 20.91 7.56
CA ASN A 53 -55.14 19.81 7.12
C ASN A 53 -54.73 18.49 7.78
N THR A 54 -55.58 18.10 8.73
CA THR A 54 -55.61 16.82 9.42
C THR A 54 -55.91 15.71 8.41
N SER A 55 -54.97 14.79 8.20
CA SER A 55 -55.25 13.50 7.56
C SER A 55 -54.45 12.40 8.23
N THR A 56 -55.19 11.54 8.91
CA THR A 56 -54.74 10.32 9.59
C THR A 56 -54.25 9.30 8.57
N ARG A 57 -52.92 9.11 8.52
CA ARG A 57 -52.26 8.03 7.77
C ARG A 57 -51.66 7.00 8.74
N PRO A 58 -51.86 5.69 8.52
CA PRO A 58 -51.39 4.64 9.42
C PRO A 58 -49.85 4.60 9.47
N ALA A 59 -49.34 4.40 10.69
CA ALA A 59 -47.92 4.40 11.03
C ALA A 59 -47.14 3.35 10.21
N ALA A 60 -46.30 3.84 9.29
CA ALA A 60 -45.22 3.06 8.71
C ALA A 60 -44.09 2.98 9.75
N GLN A 61 -43.87 1.77 10.23
CA GLN A 61 -42.79 1.37 11.11
C GLN A 61 -41.43 1.77 10.49
N PRO A 62 -40.58 2.57 11.18
CA PRO A 62 -39.26 2.89 10.67
C PRO A 62 -38.45 1.61 10.53
N ALA A 63 -38.09 1.26 9.30
CA ALA A 63 -37.05 0.26 9.04
C ALA A 63 -35.77 0.78 9.69
N ALA A 64 -35.35 0.11 10.77
CA ALA A 64 -34.12 0.39 11.45
C ALA A 64 -32.97 0.34 10.45
N ALA A 65 -32.31 1.48 10.24
CA ALA A 65 -31.02 1.51 9.58
C ALA A 65 -30.07 0.59 10.37
N PRO A 66 -29.48 -0.46 9.77
CA PRO A 66 -28.55 -1.31 10.48
C PRO A 66 -27.29 -0.49 10.76
N ALA A 67 -27.08 -0.21 12.04
CA ALA A 67 -25.88 0.41 12.55
C ALA A 67 -24.65 -0.37 12.06
N THR A 68 -23.80 0.30 11.29
CA THR A 68 -22.40 -0.08 11.16
C THR A 68 -21.83 0.01 12.58
N GLN A 69 -21.73 -1.11 13.30
CA GLN A 69 -21.01 -1.10 14.57
C GLN A 69 -19.56 -0.73 14.25
N PRO A 70 -19.07 0.42 14.73
CA PRO A 70 -17.65 0.71 14.70
C PRO A 70 -16.95 -0.39 15.49
N ALA A 71 -15.76 -0.81 15.05
CA ALA A 71 -14.86 -1.57 15.90
C ALA A 71 -14.82 -0.89 17.29
N ALA A 72 -15.00 -1.68 18.36
CA ALA A 72 -15.11 -1.17 19.72
C ALA A 72 -14.08 -0.06 19.98
N ARG A 73 -14.58 1.12 20.34
CA ARG A 73 -13.80 2.34 20.55
C ARG A 73 -12.70 2.02 21.57
N ALA A 74 -11.45 1.97 21.11
CA ALA A 74 -10.33 1.85 22.02
C ALA A 74 -10.18 3.18 22.78
N ASP A 75 -9.97 3.13 24.09
CA ASP A 75 -9.81 4.33 24.93
C ASP A 75 -8.49 5.08 24.65
N GLY A 76 -7.66 4.58 23.72
CA GLY A 76 -6.38 5.17 23.33
C GLY A 76 -5.98 4.80 21.90
N PRO A 77 -4.85 5.34 21.42
CA PRO A 77 -4.39 5.12 20.06
C PRO A 77 -4.03 3.65 19.82
N THR A 78 -4.26 3.17 18.60
CA THR A 78 -3.94 1.80 18.20
C THR A 78 -3.16 1.79 16.88
N ILE A 79 -2.35 0.76 16.65
CA ILE A 79 -1.66 0.58 15.37
C ILE A 79 -2.55 -0.21 14.40
N ALA A 80 -2.67 0.29 13.17
CA ALA A 80 -3.15 -0.53 12.06
C ALA A 80 -2.04 -1.52 11.67
N LYS A 81 -2.15 -2.77 12.13
CA LYS A 81 -1.06 -3.76 12.06
C LYS A 81 -0.62 -4.05 10.62
N ASP A 82 -1.56 -4.06 9.68
CA ASP A 82 -1.33 -4.25 8.24
C ASP A 82 -0.70 -3.04 7.53
N SER A 83 -0.52 -1.94 8.24
CA SER A 83 0.19 -0.75 7.75
C SER A 83 1.66 -0.70 8.16
N VAL A 84 2.10 -1.54 9.11
CA VAL A 84 3.47 -1.53 9.60
C VAL A 84 4.40 -2.11 8.54
N GLN A 85 5.34 -1.29 8.08
CA GLN A 85 6.36 -1.64 7.10
C GLN A 85 7.74 -1.36 7.69
N LEU A 86 8.64 -2.33 7.59
CA LEU A 86 10.02 -2.21 8.04
C LEU A 86 10.98 -2.37 6.88
N THR A 87 11.93 -1.45 6.79
CA THR A 87 13.04 -1.50 5.84
C THR A 87 14.35 -1.43 6.61
N ALA A 88 15.30 -2.30 6.27
CA ALA A 88 16.66 -2.19 6.78
C ALA A 88 17.41 -1.14 5.95
N PHE A 89 17.44 0.10 6.42
CA PHE A 89 18.14 1.19 5.74
C PHE A 89 19.64 0.96 5.85
N THR A 90 20.32 0.75 4.73
CA THR A 90 21.76 0.47 4.70
C THR A 90 22.57 1.77 4.69
N TYR A 91 23.49 1.92 5.62
CA TYR A 91 24.56 2.91 5.58
C TYR A 91 25.76 2.35 4.83
N SER A 92 26.31 3.15 3.93
CA SER A 92 27.58 2.85 3.24
C SER A 92 28.82 2.99 4.14
N SER A 93 28.64 2.93 5.46
CA SER A 93 29.71 3.02 6.46
C SER A 93 29.30 2.34 7.77
N TYR A 94 30.29 2.03 8.60
CA TYR A 94 30.11 1.54 9.95
C TYR A 94 31.18 2.11 10.88
N LYS A 95 30.77 2.88 11.88
CA LYS A 95 31.64 3.53 12.88
C LYS A 95 32.76 4.34 12.23
N GLY A 96 32.40 5.14 11.22
CA GLY A 96 33.34 5.95 10.44
C GLY A 96 34.21 5.19 9.43
N SER A 97 34.09 3.86 9.34
CA SER A 97 34.77 3.07 8.29
C SER A 97 33.87 2.89 7.08
N TYR A 98 34.40 3.13 5.88
CA TYR A 98 33.71 2.86 4.62
C TYR A 98 33.92 1.44 4.10
N ASP A 99 34.79 0.64 4.74
CA ASP A 99 35.09 -0.75 4.33
C ASP A 99 34.00 -1.74 4.81
N THR A 100 32.98 -1.27 5.53
CA THR A 100 31.90 -2.10 6.07
C THR A 100 30.60 -1.32 6.07
N PHE A 101 29.56 -1.92 5.52
CA PHE A 101 28.22 -1.35 5.55
C PHE A 101 27.47 -1.81 6.78
N SER A 102 26.65 -0.92 7.33
CA SER A 102 25.76 -1.18 8.47
C SER A 102 24.32 -0.84 8.11
N TRP A 103 23.39 -1.05 9.01
CA TRP A 103 21.99 -0.66 8.80
C TRP A 103 21.32 -0.16 10.08
N ALA A 104 20.19 0.53 9.89
CA ALA A 104 19.23 0.86 10.93
C ALA A 104 17.80 0.69 10.39
N PRO A 105 16.79 0.43 11.24
CA PRO A 105 15.42 0.29 10.78
C PRO A 105 14.85 1.65 10.33
N LEU A 106 14.25 1.66 9.16
CA LEU A 106 13.28 2.67 8.72
C LEU A 106 11.90 2.02 8.82
N ILE A 107 10.97 2.67 9.51
CA ILE A 107 9.64 2.12 9.77
C ILE A 107 8.56 3.10 9.29
N SER A 108 7.55 2.58 8.59
CA SER A 108 6.34 3.30 8.21
C SER A 108 5.12 2.63 8.82
N TYR A 109 4.20 3.39 9.39
CA TYR A 109 2.98 2.83 10.00
C TYR A 109 1.86 3.87 10.10
N ARG A 110 0.64 3.38 10.31
CA ARG A 110 -0.54 4.17 10.64
C ARG A 110 -0.96 3.94 12.09
N VAL A 111 -1.24 5.04 12.77
CA VAL A 111 -1.83 5.07 14.10
C VAL A 111 -3.28 5.54 13.98
N ASN A 112 -4.21 4.74 14.44
CA ASN A 112 -5.60 5.17 14.63
C ASN A 112 -5.67 5.99 15.91
N GLY A 113 -6.30 7.16 15.84
CA GLY A 113 -6.46 8.05 16.98
C GLY A 113 -7.28 7.42 18.12
N PRO A 114 -7.36 8.10 19.27
CA PRO A 114 -6.89 9.47 19.48
C PRO A 114 -5.38 9.57 19.76
N ILE A 115 -4.70 10.50 19.10
CA ILE A 115 -3.37 10.98 19.50
C ILE A 115 -3.60 12.33 20.21
N PRO A 116 -3.42 12.40 21.55
CA PRO A 116 -3.70 13.63 22.30
C PRO A 116 -2.66 14.72 22.00
N SER A 117 -3.04 15.97 22.28
CA SER A 117 -2.11 17.11 22.23
C SER A 117 -0.88 16.86 23.12
N GLY A 118 0.31 17.22 22.62
CA GLY A 118 1.59 16.92 23.27
C GLY A 118 2.03 15.45 23.17
N GLY A 119 1.28 14.59 22.47
CA GLY A 119 1.70 13.23 22.16
C GLY A 119 2.86 13.21 21.17
N GLN A 120 3.87 12.38 21.44
CA GLN A 120 5.04 12.16 20.60
C GLN A 120 5.22 10.66 20.37
N LEU A 121 5.03 10.23 19.12
CA LEU A 121 5.33 8.87 18.70
C LEU A 121 6.85 8.68 18.59
N TYR A 122 7.32 7.52 19.02
CA TYR A 122 8.71 7.14 18.86
C TYR A 122 8.83 5.63 18.74
N VAL A 123 9.96 5.18 18.18
CA VAL A 123 10.26 3.76 18.05
C VAL A 123 11.53 3.44 18.82
N GLU A 124 11.48 2.32 19.53
CA GLU A 124 12.61 1.72 20.20
C GLU A 124 12.89 0.37 19.55
N TYR A 125 14.12 0.12 19.12
CA TYR A 125 14.52 -1.20 18.63
C TYR A 125 15.72 -1.73 19.39
N THR A 126 15.82 -3.06 19.45
CA THR A 126 16.90 -3.77 20.13
C THR A 126 17.34 -4.94 19.28
N VAL A 127 18.65 -5.00 19.02
CA VAL A 127 19.33 -6.17 18.47
C VAL A 127 20.06 -6.92 19.59
N PRO A 128 20.18 -8.26 19.53
CA PRO A 128 20.90 -9.03 20.53
C PRO A 128 22.32 -8.50 20.78
N GLY A 129 22.66 -8.32 22.06
CA GLY A 129 24.00 -7.86 22.49
C GLY A 129 24.25 -6.35 22.34
N SER A 130 23.25 -5.54 21.95
CA SER A 130 23.38 -4.08 21.87
C SER A 130 22.36 -3.35 22.75
N PRO A 131 22.65 -2.12 23.20
CA PRO A 131 21.68 -1.27 23.86
C PRO A 131 20.48 -0.96 22.96
N ALA A 132 19.32 -0.66 23.56
CA ALA A 132 18.16 -0.20 22.83
C ALA A 132 18.43 1.16 22.18
N VAL A 133 18.00 1.31 20.93
CA VAL A 133 18.11 2.56 20.17
C VAL A 133 16.71 3.15 19.99
N ARG A 134 16.57 4.42 20.35
CA ARG A 134 15.31 5.19 20.26
C ARG A 134 15.43 6.28 19.21
N PHE A 135 14.34 6.51 18.48
CA PHE A 135 14.20 7.62 17.55
C PHE A 135 12.74 8.08 17.46
N ASP A 136 12.56 9.39 17.37
CA ASP A 136 11.24 10.02 17.31
C ASP A 136 10.65 9.97 15.89
N CYS A 137 9.33 10.00 15.81
CA CYS A 137 8.57 9.98 14.57
C CYS A 137 7.73 11.24 14.44
N SER A 138 7.50 11.71 13.22
CA SER A 138 6.58 12.83 13.02
C SER A 138 5.20 12.48 13.59
N THR A 139 4.66 13.35 14.42
CA THR A 139 3.41 13.12 15.17
C THR A 139 2.52 14.34 15.06
N GLU A 140 1.24 14.13 14.79
CA GLU A 140 0.21 15.17 14.78
C GLU A 140 -0.95 14.74 15.69
N GLU A 141 -1.52 15.72 16.39
CA GLU A 141 -2.76 15.51 17.15
C GLU A 141 -3.83 14.95 16.21
N THR A 142 -4.42 13.83 16.59
CA THR A 142 -5.32 13.08 15.71
C THR A 142 -6.57 12.68 16.49
N PRO A 143 -7.78 13.07 16.06
CA PRO A 143 -9.00 12.68 16.74
C PRO A 143 -9.29 11.18 16.57
N ALA A 144 -10.19 10.64 17.42
CA ALA A 144 -10.46 9.20 17.52
C ALA A 144 -11.02 8.52 16.26
N ASP A 145 -11.56 9.28 15.31
CA ASP A 145 -12.13 8.81 14.04
C ASP A 145 -11.18 8.98 12.85
N ARG A 146 -9.95 9.44 13.10
CA ARG A 146 -8.92 9.64 12.08
C ARG A 146 -7.69 8.79 12.36
N TRP A 147 -6.81 8.75 11.38
CA TRP A 147 -5.52 8.10 11.48
C TRP A 147 -4.41 9.03 11.06
N TRP A 148 -3.22 8.78 11.59
CA TRP A 148 -1.98 9.46 11.25
C TRP A 148 -0.99 8.46 10.65
N LYS A 149 -0.42 8.79 9.48
CA LYS A 149 0.67 7.99 8.89
C LYS A 149 1.98 8.71 9.17
N THR A 150 2.97 7.96 9.64
CA THR A 150 4.32 8.48 9.88
C THR A 150 5.37 7.52 9.34
N THR A 151 6.56 8.06 9.05
CA THR A 151 7.74 7.29 8.66
C THR A 151 8.95 7.89 9.38
N CYS A 152 9.78 7.06 9.99
CA CYS A 152 10.87 7.48 10.85
C CYS A 152 11.97 6.42 10.94
N GLY A 153 13.12 6.80 11.47
CA GLY A 153 14.30 5.95 11.52
C GLY A 153 15.17 6.11 10.28
N GLY A 154 15.90 5.07 9.90
CA GLY A 154 16.91 5.14 8.85
C GLY A 154 17.87 6.31 9.05
N ARG A 155 18.33 6.93 7.96
CA ARG A 155 19.28 8.04 8.00
C ARG A 155 18.82 9.26 8.81
N ASP A 156 17.52 9.56 8.77
CA ASP A 156 16.99 10.80 9.34
C ASP A 156 16.71 10.67 10.85
N GLY A 157 16.40 9.46 11.31
CA GLY A 157 16.08 9.20 12.73
C GLY A 157 17.17 8.49 13.52
N VAL A 158 18.05 7.72 12.87
CA VAL A 158 19.10 6.95 13.53
C VAL A 158 20.47 7.43 13.03
N PRO A 159 21.31 8.00 13.91
CA PRO A 159 22.68 8.33 13.55
C PRO A 159 23.49 7.09 13.17
N GLU A 160 24.45 7.25 12.27
CA GLU A 160 25.28 6.16 11.72
C GLU A 160 26.03 5.38 12.82
N GLU A 161 26.49 6.07 13.87
CA GLU A 161 27.18 5.45 14.99
C GLU A 161 26.31 4.45 15.79
N LYS A 162 24.99 4.52 15.63
CA LYS A 162 24.01 3.58 16.20
C LYS A 162 23.59 2.49 15.20
N GLY A 163 24.12 2.52 13.98
CA GLY A 163 23.94 1.46 13.00
C GLY A 163 24.51 0.13 13.49
N THR A 164 24.07 -0.96 12.89
CA THR A 164 24.51 -2.32 13.25
C THR A 164 24.81 -3.16 12.02
N THR A 165 25.67 -4.17 12.18
CA THR A 165 25.94 -5.20 11.16
C THR A 165 25.24 -6.52 11.49
N TYR A 166 24.49 -6.57 12.58
CA TYR A 166 23.75 -7.75 13.02
C TYR A 166 22.72 -8.18 11.98
N THR A 167 22.64 -9.50 11.77
CA THR A 167 21.60 -10.16 10.96
C THR A 167 20.92 -11.23 11.81
N GLY A 168 19.63 -11.43 11.60
CA GLY A 168 18.79 -12.30 12.40
C GLY A 168 17.59 -11.56 12.97
N PRO A 169 16.89 -12.16 13.95
CA PRO A 169 15.74 -11.55 14.58
C PRO A 169 16.14 -10.34 15.43
N PHE A 170 15.36 -9.27 15.36
CA PHE A 170 15.43 -8.11 16.26
C PHE A 170 14.03 -7.75 16.75
N SER A 171 13.94 -7.05 17.88
CA SER A 171 12.66 -6.61 18.44
C SER A 171 12.52 -5.10 18.33
N PHE A 172 11.30 -4.62 18.15
CA PHE A 172 10.97 -3.21 18.16
C PHE A 172 9.66 -2.95 18.88
N ALA A 173 9.50 -1.73 19.38
CA ALA A 173 8.29 -1.24 20.00
C ALA A 173 7.96 0.13 19.43
N ILE A 174 6.70 0.32 19.05
CA ILE A 174 6.13 1.64 18.74
C ILE A 174 5.48 2.13 20.03
N LYS A 175 5.91 3.31 20.47
CA LYS A 175 5.52 3.90 21.74
C LYS A 175 5.03 5.33 21.52
N MET A 176 4.26 5.83 22.48
CA MET A 176 3.78 7.19 22.53
C MET A 176 4.03 7.76 23.93
N ARG A 177 4.84 8.81 23.99
CA ARG A 177 5.03 9.61 25.21
C ARG A 177 4.20 10.89 25.15
N ASN A 178 3.71 11.35 26.29
CA ASN A 178 3.07 12.65 26.43
C ASN A 178 3.58 13.29 27.72
N GLU A 179 4.44 14.28 27.57
CA GLU A 179 5.10 14.95 28.70
C GLU A 179 4.11 15.81 29.51
N LEU A 180 3.08 16.37 28.85
CA LEU A 180 2.04 17.16 29.52
C LEU A 180 1.18 16.30 30.46
N ALA A 181 0.94 15.04 30.06
CA ALA A 181 0.18 14.07 30.84
C ALA A 181 1.06 13.16 31.71
N GLY A 182 2.39 13.23 31.57
CA GLY A 182 3.33 12.35 32.25
C GLY A 182 3.19 10.86 31.88
N THR A 183 2.78 10.55 30.63
CA THR A 183 2.56 9.17 30.18
C THR A 183 3.62 8.70 29.17
N ASP A 184 3.93 7.41 29.18
CA ASP A 184 4.75 6.73 28.18
C ASP A 184 4.20 5.33 27.97
N THR A 185 3.53 5.12 26.84
CA THR A 185 2.75 3.91 26.57
C THR A 185 3.27 3.18 25.36
N THR A 186 3.34 1.85 25.45
CA THR A 186 3.65 1.00 24.31
C THR A 186 2.36 0.64 23.59
N ILE A 187 2.25 1.02 22.31
CA ILE A 187 1.06 0.79 21.50
C ILE A 187 1.21 -0.40 20.56
N PHE A 188 2.45 -0.82 20.27
CA PHE A 188 2.72 -2.01 19.47
C PHE A 188 4.11 -2.57 19.78
N THR A 189 4.25 -3.89 19.74
CA THR A 189 5.54 -4.59 19.81
C THR A 189 5.62 -5.58 18.66
N GLY A 190 6.80 -5.67 18.05
CA GLY A 190 7.03 -6.61 16.97
C GLY A 190 8.44 -7.19 16.95
N LYS A 191 8.59 -8.25 16.17
CA LYS A 191 9.86 -8.90 15.83
C LYS A 191 9.96 -9.00 14.32
N ALA A 192 11.12 -8.62 13.79
CA ALA A 192 11.43 -8.74 12.38
C ALA A 192 12.78 -9.42 12.22
N LYS A 193 13.03 -10.00 11.05
CA LYS A 193 14.26 -10.70 10.73
C LYS A 193 15.00 -9.96 9.63
N VAL A 194 16.23 -9.54 9.91
CA VAL A 194 17.10 -8.92 8.91
C VAL A 194 18.04 -9.95 8.33
N ALA A 195 18.10 -10.00 7.01
CA ALA A 195 19.10 -10.74 6.25
C ALA A 195 19.97 -9.74 5.48
N LYS A 196 21.02 -10.27 4.84
CA LYS A 196 21.93 -9.47 4.03
C LYS A 196 22.39 -10.22 2.81
N VAL A 197 22.67 -9.47 1.76
CA VAL A 197 23.26 -9.93 0.50
C VAL A 197 24.42 -9.01 0.16
N HIS A 198 25.46 -9.53 -0.50
CA HIS A 198 26.56 -8.68 -0.94
C HIS A 198 26.04 -7.62 -1.92
N SER A 199 26.57 -6.41 -1.87
CA SER A 199 26.31 -5.37 -2.87
C SER A 199 26.75 -5.82 -4.27
N ASN A 200 26.41 -5.05 -5.29
CA ASN A 200 26.90 -5.27 -6.65
C ASN A 200 28.38 -4.89 -6.87
N GLU A 201 29.10 -4.55 -5.80
CA GLU A 201 30.53 -4.22 -5.86
C GLU A 201 31.40 -5.49 -5.87
N ILE A 202 32.69 -5.31 -6.14
CA ILE A 202 33.67 -6.40 -6.19
C ILE A 202 33.76 -7.06 -4.81
N LYS A 203 33.63 -8.39 -4.73
CA LYS A 203 33.57 -9.14 -3.46
C LYS A 203 34.92 -9.32 -2.74
N THR A 204 35.91 -8.47 -3.00
CA THR A 204 37.29 -8.65 -2.53
C THR A 204 37.89 -7.35 -1.97
N GLY A 205 38.89 -7.48 -1.10
CA GLY A 205 39.60 -6.35 -0.53
C GLY A 205 38.69 -5.50 0.36
N LYS A 206 38.73 -4.18 0.18
CA LYS A 206 37.97 -3.21 0.99
C LYS A 206 36.46 -3.36 0.89
N PHE A 207 35.97 -3.92 -0.22
CA PHE A 207 34.55 -4.06 -0.51
C PHE A 207 33.96 -5.40 -0.04
N ALA A 208 34.79 -6.30 0.54
CA ALA A 208 34.35 -7.64 0.94
C ALA A 208 33.22 -7.65 1.98
N ASN A 209 33.03 -6.55 2.72
CA ASN A 209 31.99 -6.40 3.75
C ASN A 209 30.91 -5.38 3.37
N HIS A 210 30.75 -5.11 2.07
CA HIS A 210 29.71 -4.20 1.59
C HIS A 210 28.44 -5.00 1.36
N PHE A 211 27.69 -5.18 2.44
CA PHE A 211 26.42 -5.90 2.42
C PHE A 211 25.25 -4.92 2.37
N VAL A 212 24.25 -5.28 1.56
CA VAL A 212 22.94 -4.64 1.54
C VAL A 212 22.02 -5.45 2.45
N TYR A 213 21.36 -4.77 3.37
CA TYR A 213 20.48 -5.39 4.35
C TYR A 213 19.01 -5.26 3.91
N TYR A 214 18.20 -6.26 4.27
CA TYR A 214 16.77 -6.28 3.99
C TYR A 214 16.02 -7.02 5.08
N VAL A 215 14.72 -6.72 5.22
CA VAL A 215 13.80 -7.42 6.11
C VAL A 215 13.13 -8.54 5.32
N ASP A 216 13.06 -9.73 5.92
CA ASP A 216 12.33 -10.87 5.36
C ASP A 216 10.84 -10.71 5.66
N ASP A 217 10.05 -10.47 4.61
CA ASP A 217 8.61 -10.20 4.67
C ASP A 217 7.76 -11.33 4.06
N ASP A 218 8.30 -12.54 3.94
CA ASP A 218 7.59 -13.70 3.36
C ASP A 218 6.26 -14.01 4.08
N TRP A 219 6.12 -13.62 5.35
CA TRP A 219 4.90 -13.78 6.13
C TRP A 219 3.67 -13.09 5.50
N ASN A 220 3.90 -12.06 4.68
CA ASN A 220 2.86 -11.31 4.00
C ASN A 220 2.24 -12.07 2.81
N LEU A 221 3.02 -12.94 2.15
CA LEU A 221 2.66 -13.55 0.87
C LEU A 221 1.32 -14.32 0.88
N PRO A 222 1.01 -15.15 1.89
CA PRO A 222 -0.25 -15.92 1.90
C PRO A 222 -1.45 -15.12 2.42
N ILE A 223 -1.29 -13.84 2.77
CA ILE A 223 -2.34 -13.00 3.35
C ILE A 223 -2.79 -11.95 2.34
N GLY A 224 -4.10 -11.88 2.11
CA GLY A 224 -4.74 -10.90 1.25
C GLY A 224 -5.80 -10.10 1.97
N TYR A 225 -6.21 -8.99 1.35
CA TYR A 225 -7.21 -8.08 1.88
C TYR A 225 -8.23 -7.76 0.80
N VAL A 226 -9.51 -7.90 1.11
CA VAL A 226 -10.61 -7.41 0.28
C VAL A 226 -11.24 -6.23 0.99
N TYR A 227 -11.43 -5.12 0.28
CA TYR A 227 -12.02 -3.93 0.85
C TYR A 227 -12.66 -3.05 -0.21
N TYR A 228 -13.41 -2.08 0.28
CA TYR A 228 -14.04 -1.07 -0.56
C TYR A 228 -13.36 0.27 -0.39
N THR A 229 -13.30 1.02 -1.50
CA THR A 229 -12.96 2.45 -1.47
C THR A 229 -14.17 3.26 -1.91
N ALA A 230 -14.25 4.49 -1.43
CA ALA A 230 -15.21 5.46 -1.94
C ALA A 230 -14.97 5.69 -3.45
N ASP A 231 -16.04 5.78 -4.22
CA ASP A 231 -15.99 6.27 -5.60
C ASP A 231 -15.72 7.77 -5.60
N ASP A 232 -14.92 8.26 -6.54
CA ASP A 232 -14.45 9.65 -6.55
C ASP A 232 -15.60 10.66 -6.65
N LEU A 233 -16.72 10.28 -7.29
CA LEU A 233 -17.88 11.14 -7.50
C LEU A 233 -19.00 10.83 -6.50
N GLN A 234 -19.29 9.55 -6.29
CA GLN A 234 -20.45 9.10 -5.52
C GLN A 234 -20.11 8.68 -4.07
N GLY A 235 -18.83 8.71 -3.71
CA GLY A 235 -18.36 8.31 -2.40
C GLY A 235 -18.77 6.89 -2.03
N TRP A 236 -19.23 6.72 -0.80
CA TRP A 236 -19.71 5.43 -0.26
C TRP A 236 -21.11 5.02 -0.77
N LYS A 237 -21.78 5.85 -1.58
CA LYS A 237 -23.04 5.44 -2.24
C LYS A 237 -22.78 4.41 -3.34
N ARG A 238 -21.58 4.37 -3.90
CA ARG A 238 -21.20 3.45 -4.98
C ARG A 238 -19.76 2.94 -4.81
N PRO A 239 -19.43 2.20 -3.75
CA PRO A 239 -18.05 1.87 -3.41
C PRO A 239 -17.42 0.87 -4.40
N ILE A 240 -16.13 1.05 -4.67
CA ILE A 240 -15.33 0.25 -5.61
C ILE A 240 -14.67 -0.92 -4.89
N LEU A 241 -14.70 -2.11 -5.49
CA LEU A 241 -13.99 -3.28 -5.00
C LEU A 241 -12.48 -3.15 -5.22
N ASN A 242 -11.71 -3.41 -4.17
CA ASN A 242 -10.26 -3.56 -4.22
C ASN A 242 -9.86 -4.87 -3.55
N VAL A 243 -8.84 -5.51 -4.12
CA VAL A 243 -8.19 -6.68 -3.54
C VAL A 243 -6.69 -6.43 -3.47
N ALA A 244 -6.11 -6.55 -2.29
CA ALA A 244 -4.68 -6.39 -2.08
C ALA A 244 -4.03 -7.70 -1.66
N PHE A 245 -2.82 -7.97 -2.12
CA PHE A 245 -2.00 -9.12 -1.76
C PHE A 245 -0.53 -8.80 -2.00
N TRP A 246 0.36 -9.67 -1.52
CA TRP A 246 1.79 -9.46 -1.70
C TRP A 246 2.39 -10.36 -2.78
N VAL A 247 3.41 -9.82 -3.45
CA VAL A 247 4.29 -10.55 -4.36
C VAL A 247 5.74 -10.32 -3.94
N ARG A 248 6.59 -11.31 -4.22
CA ARG A 248 8.04 -11.18 -4.06
C ARG A 248 8.65 -10.81 -5.41
N GLY A 249 9.32 -9.67 -5.49
CA GLY A 249 9.89 -9.12 -6.71
C GLY A 249 9.13 -7.91 -7.26
N GLU A 250 9.39 -7.60 -8.53
CA GLU A 250 8.79 -6.44 -9.19
C GLU A 250 7.33 -6.74 -9.61
N ALA A 251 6.38 -5.98 -9.07
CA ALA A 251 4.97 -6.10 -9.38
C ALA A 251 4.62 -5.43 -10.73
N TYR A 252 4.96 -6.07 -11.85
CA TYR A 252 4.66 -5.58 -13.20
C TYR A 252 3.88 -6.61 -14.02
N LYS A 253 3.15 -6.15 -15.05
CA LYS A 253 2.35 -7.00 -15.96
C LYS A 253 1.42 -7.97 -15.21
N LEU A 254 0.69 -7.42 -14.24
CA LEU A 254 -0.35 -8.09 -13.50
C LEU A 254 -1.70 -7.84 -14.19
N ASP A 255 -2.41 -8.92 -14.55
CA ASP A 255 -3.73 -8.87 -15.19
C ASP A 255 -4.77 -9.53 -14.26
N PRO A 256 -5.58 -8.74 -13.54
CA PRO A 256 -6.57 -9.26 -12.61
C PRO A 256 -7.89 -9.64 -13.32
N HIS A 257 -8.44 -10.79 -12.95
CA HIS A 257 -9.73 -11.30 -13.42
C HIS A 257 -10.59 -11.72 -12.24
N LEU A 258 -11.80 -11.18 -12.13
CA LEU A 258 -12.74 -11.53 -11.07
C LEU A 258 -13.78 -12.51 -11.60
N PHE A 259 -13.98 -13.61 -10.88
CA PHE A 259 -14.95 -14.64 -11.21
C PHE A 259 -16.06 -14.71 -10.16
N TYR A 260 -17.29 -14.94 -10.63
CA TYR A 260 -18.46 -15.27 -9.82
C TYR A 260 -19.20 -16.42 -10.50
N GLN A 261 -19.49 -17.49 -9.76
CA GLN A 261 -20.14 -18.70 -10.30
C GLN A 261 -19.44 -19.25 -11.57
N GLY A 262 -18.11 -19.21 -11.59
CA GLY A 262 -17.30 -19.68 -12.72
C GLY A 262 -17.28 -18.76 -13.95
N LYS A 263 -17.95 -17.60 -13.91
CA LYS A 263 -17.94 -16.62 -15.01
C LYS A 263 -17.14 -15.38 -14.61
N GLU A 264 -16.37 -14.86 -15.56
CA GLU A 264 -15.68 -13.58 -15.37
C GLU A 264 -16.70 -12.44 -15.30
N VAL A 265 -16.57 -11.56 -14.31
CA VAL A 265 -17.46 -10.43 -14.06
C VAL A 265 -16.69 -9.11 -14.02
N GLY A 266 -17.40 -7.99 -14.15
CA GLY A 266 -16.78 -6.65 -14.16
C GLY A 266 -16.11 -6.27 -15.48
N ARG A 267 -16.10 -7.14 -16.49
CA ARG A 267 -15.76 -6.72 -17.86
C ARG A 267 -16.94 -5.97 -18.46
N MET A 268 -16.64 -4.83 -19.06
CA MET A 268 -17.60 -4.00 -19.77
C MET A 268 -17.01 -3.68 -21.14
N MET A 269 -17.80 -3.86 -22.20
CA MET A 269 -17.38 -3.62 -23.57
C MET A 269 -18.17 -2.44 -24.13
N TYR A 270 -17.48 -1.52 -24.80
CA TYR A 270 -18.07 -0.40 -25.52
C TYR A 270 -17.38 -0.28 -26.88
N GLU A 271 -18.15 -0.32 -27.96
CA GLU A 271 -17.63 -0.23 -29.34
C GLU A 271 -16.51 -1.25 -29.67
N GLY A 272 -16.53 -2.42 -29.04
CA GLY A 272 -15.52 -3.48 -29.24
C GLY A 272 -14.28 -3.36 -28.35
N GLU A 273 -14.17 -2.32 -27.53
CA GLU A 273 -13.08 -2.13 -26.57
C GLU A 273 -13.55 -2.38 -25.13
N GLN A 274 -12.65 -2.88 -24.29
CA GLN A 274 -12.94 -3.05 -22.87
C GLN A 274 -12.76 -1.71 -22.14
N VAL A 275 -13.85 -1.19 -21.58
CA VAL A 275 -13.85 0.04 -20.77
C VAL A 275 -13.78 -0.30 -19.29
N GLY A 276 -13.10 0.55 -18.50
CA GLY A 276 -12.95 0.34 -17.05
C GLY A 276 -12.25 -0.98 -16.72
N LYS A 277 -11.22 -1.36 -17.48
CA LYS A 277 -10.44 -2.58 -17.24
C LYS A 277 -9.89 -2.57 -15.81
N ALA A 278 -10.08 -3.67 -15.10
CA ALA A 278 -9.43 -3.86 -13.81
C ALA A 278 -7.91 -3.79 -13.97
N SER A 279 -7.24 -3.18 -13.00
CA SER A 279 -5.79 -2.99 -13.03
C SER A 279 -5.21 -3.27 -11.66
N CYS A 280 -3.94 -3.68 -11.63
CA CYS A 280 -3.18 -3.86 -10.41
C CYS A 280 -1.97 -2.92 -10.42
N GLU A 281 -1.71 -2.30 -9.29
CA GLU A 281 -0.53 -1.46 -9.07
C GLU A 281 0.11 -1.79 -7.72
N SER A 282 1.40 -1.48 -7.58
CA SER A 282 2.09 -1.60 -6.30
C SER A 282 1.81 -0.36 -5.45
N ASP A 283 1.19 -0.53 -4.28
CA ASP A 283 0.93 0.58 -3.35
C ASP A 283 1.99 0.69 -2.25
N VAL A 284 2.70 -0.41 -1.96
CA VAL A 284 3.82 -0.48 -1.02
C VAL A 284 4.92 -1.31 -1.64
N GLU A 285 6.17 -0.83 -1.54
CA GLU A 285 7.36 -1.58 -1.93
C GLU A 285 8.37 -1.61 -0.79
N ASN A 286 8.69 -2.81 -0.31
CA ASN A 286 9.78 -3.07 0.62
C ASN A 286 10.99 -3.49 -0.23
N ASN A 287 11.78 -2.49 -0.60
CA ASN A 287 13.00 -2.65 -1.40
C ASN A 287 14.23 -2.53 -0.50
N THR A 288 15.35 -3.06 -0.99
CA THR A 288 16.66 -2.70 -0.47
C THR A 288 16.95 -1.22 -0.74
N THR A 289 17.71 -0.55 0.13
CA THR A 289 18.11 0.85 -0.09
C THR A 289 19.29 1.00 -1.05
N ASN A 290 19.94 -0.11 -1.37
CA ASN A 290 21.05 -0.20 -2.31
C ASN A 290 20.74 -1.27 -3.35
N PHE A 291 21.34 -1.15 -4.53
CA PHE A 291 21.12 -2.08 -5.63
C PHE A 291 21.64 -3.48 -5.29
N VAL A 292 20.86 -4.51 -5.65
CA VAL A 292 21.18 -5.92 -5.49
C VAL A 292 20.95 -6.62 -6.82
N ASP A 293 21.92 -7.44 -7.24
CA ASP A 293 21.79 -8.28 -8.41
C ASP A 293 20.86 -9.47 -8.14
N GLU A 294 19.99 -9.78 -9.10
CA GLU A 294 19.05 -10.91 -9.01
C GLU A 294 19.76 -12.27 -8.86
N LYS A 295 20.99 -12.39 -9.37
CA LYS A 295 21.83 -13.59 -9.21
C LYS A 295 22.26 -13.83 -7.76
N ASP A 296 22.32 -12.77 -6.94
CA ASP A 296 22.83 -12.80 -5.58
C ASP A 296 21.69 -12.86 -4.54
N ALA A 297 20.52 -12.33 -4.86
CA ALA A 297 19.30 -12.48 -4.08
C ALA A 297 18.08 -12.78 -4.97
N PRO A 298 17.32 -13.86 -4.70
CA PRO A 298 16.09 -14.15 -5.43
C PRO A 298 15.13 -12.96 -5.35
N GLN A 299 14.59 -12.56 -6.51
CA GLN A 299 13.68 -11.44 -6.65
C GLN A 299 14.23 -10.11 -6.08
N LYS A 300 15.57 -9.96 -6.09
CA LYS A 300 16.30 -8.78 -5.61
C LYS A 300 15.98 -8.38 -4.16
N ALA A 301 15.55 -9.34 -3.33
CA ALA A 301 15.09 -9.10 -1.96
C ALA A 301 14.03 -7.98 -1.87
N LYS A 302 13.06 -8.02 -2.80
CA LYS A 302 11.95 -7.08 -2.89
C LYS A 302 10.63 -7.76 -2.55
N TRP A 303 9.78 -7.08 -1.79
CA TRP A 303 8.39 -7.45 -1.58
C TRP A 303 7.51 -6.27 -1.94
N ALA A 304 6.42 -6.52 -2.68
CA ALA A 304 5.51 -5.49 -3.14
C ALA A 304 4.08 -5.87 -2.77
N ARG A 305 3.36 -4.94 -2.14
CA ARG A 305 1.92 -5.06 -1.96
C ARG A 305 1.25 -4.53 -3.20
N VAL A 306 0.53 -5.42 -3.86
CA VAL A 306 -0.25 -5.15 -5.05
C VAL A 306 -1.68 -4.85 -4.62
N VAL A 307 -2.26 -3.78 -5.16
CA VAL A 307 -3.68 -3.48 -5.06
C VAL A 307 -4.30 -3.60 -6.45
N CYS A 308 -5.27 -4.48 -6.60
CA CYS A 308 -6.07 -4.61 -7.81
C CYS A 308 -7.40 -3.92 -7.61
N SER A 309 -7.69 -2.93 -8.45
CA SER A 309 -8.93 -2.16 -8.42
C SER A 309 -9.87 -2.56 -9.56
N PHE A 310 -11.14 -2.78 -9.23
CA PHE A 310 -12.17 -3.20 -10.17
C PHE A 310 -13.16 -2.07 -10.43
N THR A 311 -12.78 -1.14 -11.31
CA THR A 311 -13.53 0.09 -11.61
C THR A 311 -14.94 -0.12 -12.17
N ASN A 312 -15.31 -1.34 -12.55
CA ASN A 312 -16.67 -1.70 -13.00
C ASN A 312 -17.44 -2.59 -12.02
N VAL A 313 -16.83 -2.94 -10.87
CA VAL A 313 -17.44 -3.76 -9.82
C VAL A 313 -17.73 -2.85 -8.64
N ARG A 314 -18.96 -2.91 -8.15
CA ARG A 314 -19.43 -2.12 -7.01
C ARG A 314 -19.97 -3.02 -5.94
N ALA A 315 -19.75 -2.63 -4.68
CA ALA A 315 -20.38 -3.31 -3.55
C ALA A 315 -21.90 -3.22 -3.66
N TRP A 316 -22.39 -2.01 -3.98
CA TRP A 316 -23.79 -1.64 -4.20
C TRP A 316 -23.85 -0.34 -5.01
N ASP A 317 -25.04 0.00 -5.48
CA ASP A 317 -25.33 1.35 -5.99
C ASP A 317 -26.55 1.95 -5.28
N ARG A 318 -26.31 3.02 -4.52
CA ARG A 318 -27.31 3.81 -3.79
C ARG A 318 -27.31 5.28 -4.25
N SER A 319 -26.72 5.56 -5.41
CA SER A 319 -26.69 6.92 -5.96
C SER A 319 -28.07 7.39 -6.42
N GLY A 320 -28.90 6.46 -6.92
CA GLY A 320 -30.16 6.77 -7.58
C GLY A 320 -29.99 7.26 -9.02
N GLU A 321 -28.77 7.16 -9.57
CA GLU A 321 -28.48 7.51 -10.96
C GLU A 321 -28.85 6.36 -11.90
N GLU A 322 -29.37 6.71 -13.08
CA GLU A 322 -29.55 5.75 -14.16
C GLU A 322 -28.20 5.21 -14.63
N PRO A 323 -28.15 3.98 -15.20
CA PRO A 323 -26.92 3.46 -15.78
C PRO A 323 -26.29 4.45 -16.77
N GLY A 324 -24.98 4.66 -16.64
CA GLY A 324 -24.24 5.52 -17.56
C GLY A 324 -24.23 4.98 -18.99
N MET A 325 -23.62 5.74 -19.92
CA MET A 325 -23.58 5.39 -21.34
C MET A 325 -22.92 4.02 -21.65
N PHE A 326 -22.17 3.45 -20.71
CA PHE A 326 -21.51 2.14 -20.83
C PHE A 326 -22.36 0.97 -20.30
N GLY A 327 -23.58 1.25 -19.80
CA GLY A 327 -24.47 0.27 -19.21
C GLY A 327 -24.30 0.12 -17.69
N PRO A 328 -25.01 -0.84 -17.07
CA PRO A 328 -25.00 -1.03 -15.63
C PRO A 328 -23.67 -1.63 -15.16
N LEU A 329 -23.16 -1.12 -14.04
CA LEU A 329 -21.99 -1.69 -13.34
C LEU A 329 -22.38 -3.02 -12.67
N TYR A 330 -21.40 -3.91 -12.49
CA TYR A 330 -21.64 -5.16 -11.78
C TYR A 330 -21.76 -4.86 -10.27
N GLN A 331 -22.89 -5.25 -9.66
CA GLN A 331 -23.17 -4.99 -8.25
C GLN A 331 -23.11 -6.28 -7.42
N MET A 332 -22.31 -6.28 -6.37
CA MET A 332 -22.08 -7.46 -5.54
C MET A 332 -23.23 -7.72 -4.54
N ASP A 333 -23.93 -6.68 -4.08
CA ASP A 333 -25.13 -6.83 -3.23
C ASP A 333 -26.29 -7.54 -3.93
N LYS A 334 -26.35 -7.46 -5.27
CA LYS A 334 -27.30 -8.20 -6.11
C LYS A 334 -26.84 -9.61 -6.46
N ASN A 335 -25.57 -9.92 -6.24
CA ASN A 335 -24.93 -11.19 -6.59
C ASN A 335 -24.15 -11.74 -5.38
N PRO A 336 -24.82 -12.06 -4.26
CA PRO A 336 -24.12 -12.59 -3.09
C PRO A 336 -23.53 -13.97 -3.36
N GLY A 337 -22.45 -14.33 -2.67
CA GLY A 337 -21.81 -15.65 -2.75
C GLY A 337 -20.29 -15.60 -2.86
N GLU A 338 -19.70 -16.71 -3.30
CA GLU A 338 -18.25 -16.86 -3.48
C GLU A 338 -17.77 -16.16 -4.76
N TYR A 339 -16.72 -15.37 -4.59
CA TYR A 339 -15.94 -14.74 -5.64
C TYR A 339 -14.53 -15.31 -5.65
N GLU A 340 -13.91 -15.36 -6.82
CA GLU A 340 -12.52 -15.75 -7.00
C GLU A 340 -11.80 -14.70 -7.85
N LEU A 341 -10.80 -14.04 -7.27
CA LEU A 341 -9.81 -13.28 -8.03
C LEU A 341 -8.76 -14.24 -8.56
N LYS A 342 -8.48 -14.18 -9.86
CA LYS A 342 -7.30 -14.78 -10.47
C LYS A 342 -6.43 -13.69 -11.04
N VAL A 343 -5.12 -13.78 -10.80
CA VAL A 343 -4.16 -12.81 -11.34
C VAL A 343 -3.17 -13.52 -12.22
N LEU A 344 -3.08 -13.08 -13.47
CA LEU A 344 -1.98 -13.44 -14.35
C LEU A 344 -0.81 -12.51 -14.07
N TRP A 345 0.37 -13.06 -13.82
CA TRP A 345 1.62 -12.32 -13.77
C TRP A 345 2.50 -12.79 -14.92
N ASN A 346 2.86 -11.88 -15.83
CA ASN A 346 3.58 -12.22 -17.06
C ASN A 346 2.83 -13.30 -17.88
N ASN A 347 1.51 -13.14 -18.03
CA ASN A 347 0.61 -14.08 -18.74
C ASN A 347 0.56 -15.51 -18.17
N LYS A 348 1.03 -15.72 -16.93
CA LYS A 348 0.92 -16.99 -16.20
C LYS A 348 0.10 -16.79 -14.94
N LEU A 349 -0.79 -17.72 -14.61
CA LEU A 349 -1.55 -17.67 -13.37
C LEU A 349 -0.59 -17.68 -12.17
N ALA A 350 -0.66 -16.64 -11.33
CA ALA A 350 0.25 -16.42 -10.21
C ALA A 350 -0.47 -16.35 -8.86
N ARG A 351 -1.74 -15.93 -8.85
CA ARG A 351 -2.55 -15.83 -7.64
C ARG A 351 -3.96 -16.32 -7.86
N SER A 352 -4.53 -16.96 -6.84
CA SER A 352 -5.97 -17.10 -6.65
C SER A 352 -6.34 -16.62 -5.25
N VAL A 353 -7.41 -15.82 -5.15
CA VAL A 353 -7.94 -15.32 -3.88
C VAL A 353 -9.45 -15.53 -3.88
N LYS A 354 -9.92 -16.37 -2.95
CA LYS A 354 -11.34 -16.65 -2.78
C LYS A 354 -11.91 -15.87 -1.60
N PHE A 355 -13.09 -15.31 -1.78
CA PHE A 355 -13.78 -14.57 -0.73
C PHE A 355 -15.29 -14.61 -0.90
N ASN A 356 -16.03 -14.55 0.20
CA ASN A 356 -17.49 -14.59 0.18
C ASN A 356 -18.08 -13.21 0.43
N VAL A 357 -19.14 -12.88 -0.30
CA VAL A 357 -19.86 -11.62 -0.15
C VAL A 357 -21.28 -11.93 0.31
N PRO A 358 -21.64 -11.57 1.56
CA PRO A 358 -22.99 -11.72 2.08
C PRO A 358 -24.04 -10.94 1.28
N ALA A 359 -25.32 -11.29 1.52
CA ALA A 359 -26.44 -10.49 1.06
C ALA A 359 -26.28 -9.03 1.52
N GLY A 360 -26.54 -8.08 0.61
CA GLY A 360 -26.35 -6.65 0.87
C GLY A 360 -24.93 -6.12 0.59
N GLY A 361 -24.00 -6.98 0.17
CA GLY A 361 -22.70 -6.58 -0.39
C GLY A 361 -21.64 -6.15 0.63
N LYS A 362 -21.96 -6.13 1.93
CA LYS A 362 -21.00 -5.77 2.99
C LYS A 362 -20.06 -6.93 3.29
N LEU A 363 -18.76 -6.67 3.25
CA LEU A 363 -17.72 -7.68 3.55
C LEU A 363 -17.71 -8.03 5.04
N ASP A 364 -17.40 -9.29 5.35
CA ASP A 364 -17.20 -9.75 6.72
C ASP A 364 -15.81 -9.37 7.23
N THR A 365 -15.75 -8.43 8.18
CA THR A 365 -14.50 -7.96 8.80
C THR A 365 -14.26 -8.56 10.19
N SER A 366 -15.00 -9.60 10.58
CA SER A 366 -14.92 -10.22 11.91
C SER A 366 -13.52 -10.73 12.27
N LEU A 367 -12.78 -11.29 11.30
CA LEU A 367 -11.41 -11.74 11.52
C LEU A 367 -10.45 -10.56 11.79
N ALA A 368 -10.61 -9.43 11.10
CA ALA A 368 -9.83 -8.23 11.35
C ALA A 368 -10.18 -7.60 12.71
N ALA A 369 -11.46 -7.55 13.06
CA ALA A 369 -11.93 -7.02 14.34
C ALA A 369 -11.41 -7.85 15.54
N SER A 370 -11.55 -9.18 15.48
CA SER A 370 -11.08 -10.10 16.53
C SER A 370 -9.56 -10.04 16.74
N ASN A 371 -8.80 -9.80 15.67
CA ASN A 371 -7.35 -9.66 15.72
C ASN A 371 -6.87 -8.22 15.98
N LYS A 372 -7.79 -7.27 16.20
CA LYS A 372 -7.48 -5.84 16.38
C LYS A 372 -6.55 -5.34 15.26
N LEU A 373 -6.89 -5.64 14.01
CA LEU A 373 -6.07 -5.29 12.85
C LEU A 373 -5.90 -3.77 12.73
N GLY A 374 -6.91 -3.00 13.15
CA GLY A 374 -6.92 -1.54 13.05
C GLY A 374 -7.39 -1.02 11.69
N THR A 375 -7.92 -1.88 10.84
CA THR A 375 -8.57 -1.52 9.56
C THR A 375 -9.80 -2.38 9.32
N ASP A 376 -10.78 -1.84 8.60
CA ASP A 376 -12.00 -2.56 8.18
C ASP A 376 -11.77 -3.31 6.85
N ARG A 377 -10.90 -4.31 6.88
CA ARG A 377 -10.56 -5.15 5.72
C ARG A 377 -11.02 -6.58 5.97
N LEU A 378 -11.59 -7.23 4.95
CA LEU A 378 -11.78 -8.67 4.96
C LEU A 378 -10.43 -9.34 4.71
N ILE A 379 -9.94 -10.10 5.67
CA ILE A 379 -8.69 -10.86 5.53
C ILE A 379 -8.99 -12.19 4.86
N VAL A 380 -8.25 -12.53 3.82
CA VAL A 380 -8.46 -13.73 2.98
C VAL A 380 -7.14 -14.46 2.75
N PRO A 381 -7.17 -15.81 2.66
CA PRO A 381 -6.01 -16.56 2.23
C PRO A 381 -5.73 -16.33 0.74
N VAL A 382 -4.44 -16.25 0.40
CA VAL A 382 -3.96 -16.11 -0.97
C VAL A 382 -3.29 -17.41 -1.39
N THR A 383 -3.79 -18.04 -2.44
CA THR A 383 -3.11 -19.15 -3.10
C THR A 383 -2.02 -18.60 -4.01
N ILE A 384 -0.77 -18.93 -3.70
CA ILE A 384 0.40 -18.59 -4.52
C ILE A 384 0.61 -19.72 -5.52
N ILE A 385 0.55 -19.39 -6.81
CA ILE A 385 0.59 -20.36 -7.92
C ILE A 385 1.82 -20.06 -8.77
N GLY A 386 2.49 -21.10 -9.25
CA GLY A 386 3.66 -20.96 -10.12
C GLY A 386 4.96 -20.70 -9.38
N ASP A 387 5.93 -20.13 -10.09
CA ASP A 387 7.33 -19.95 -9.70
C ASP A 387 7.77 -18.47 -9.64
N GLN A 388 6.86 -17.53 -9.92
CA GLN A 388 7.18 -16.12 -10.09
C GLN A 388 7.73 -15.46 -8.81
N ASP A 389 7.35 -15.93 -7.62
CA ASP A 389 7.91 -15.44 -6.34
C ASP A 389 9.27 -16.04 -5.98
N GLY A 390 9.74 -17.04 -6.72
CA GLY A 390 10.88 -17.86 -6.33
C GLY A 390 10.61 -18.67 -5.05
N THR A 391 11.68 -19.05 -4.36
CA THR A 391 11.59 -19.80 -3.10
C THR A 391 11.27 -18.86 -1.93
N TRP A 392 10.20 -19.18 -1.19
CA TRP A 392 9.74 -18.41 -0.03
C TRP A 392 9.36 -19.33 1.13
N ASP A 393 9.34 -18.79 2.35
CA ASP A 393 8.99 -19.54 3.56
C ASP A 393 7.46 -19.65 3.76
N LYS A 394 6.92 -20.83 3.41
CA LYS A 394 5.50 -21.17 3.57
C LYS A 394 4.99 -21.14 5.02
N ALA A 395 5.87 -21.18 6.01
CA ALA A 395 5.50 -21.14 7.42
C ALA A 395 5.60 -19.73 8.04
N ALA A 396 6.16 -18.76 7.32
CA ALA A 396 6.43 -17.41 7.84
C ALA A 396 5.16 -16.67 8.33
N TRP A 397 3.97 -17.00 7.80
CA TRP A 397 2.70 -16.43 8.23
C TRP A 397 2.41 -16.64 9.73
N LYS A 398 3.02 -17.64 10.37
CA LYS A 398 2.92 -17.85 11.82
C LYS A 398 3.56 -16.73 12.64
N GLU A 399 4.42 -15.94 12.00
CA GLU A 399 5.04 -14.73 12.55
C GLU A 399 4.42 -13.46 11.94
N ALA A 400 3.23 -13.57 11.32
CA ALA A 400 2.59 -12.43 10.66
C ALA A 400 2.44 -11.21 11.57
N PHE A 401 2.45 -10.03 10.96
CA PHE A 401 2.40 -8.74 11.66
C PHE A 401 3.50 -8.63 12.72
N TYR A 402 4.70 -9.07 12.34
CA TYR A 402 5.90 -9.02 13.17
C TYR A 402 5.75 -9.75 14.51
N GLY A 403 5.23 -10.98 14.49
CA GLY A 403 4.99 -11.79 15.68
C GLY A 403 3.64 -11.53 16.37
N ASN A 404 2.69 -10.94 15.66
CA ASN A 404 1.29 -10.77 16.11
C ASN A 404 0.34 -11.56 15.17
N PRO A 405 0.45 -12.90 15.12
CA PRO A 405 -0.25 -13.70 14.13
C PRO A 405 -1.77 -13.61 14.24
N LEU A 406 -2.44 -13.87 13.12
CA LEU A 406 -3.90 -13.85 13.03
C LEU A 406 -4.48 -15.12 13.66
N ALA A 407 -5.08 -14.98 14.83
CA ALA A 407 -5.89 -16.02 15.42
C ALA A 407 -7.08 -16.34 14.50
N GLY A 408 -7.27 -17.62 14.17
CA GLY A 408 -8.36 -18.08 13.29
C GLY A 408 -8.07 -17.99 11.78
N PHE A 409 -6.89 -17.47 11.38
CA PHE A 409 -6.48 -17.48 9.98
C PHE A 409 -5.85 -18.83 9.61
N THR A 410 -6.21 -19.34 8.44
CA THR A 410 -5.58 -20.51 7.83
C THR A 410 -5.14 -20.13 6.42
N PRO A 411 -3.86 -20.27 6.05
CA PRO A 411 -3.41 -19.96 4.70
C PRO A 411 -4.03 -20.93 3.69
N ALA A 412 -4.04 -20.52 2.41
CA ALA A 412 -4.34 -21.45 1.34
C ALA A 412 -3.28 -22.56 1.28
N PRO A 413 -3.65 -23.78 0.81
CA PRO A 413 -2.71 -24.89 0.67
C PRO A 413 -1.56 -24.62 -0.31
#